data_AF-A0A9P0YN80-F1
#
_entry.id   AF-A0A9P0YN80-F1
#
_cell.length_a   1.000
_cell.length_b   1.000
_cell.length_c   1.000
_cell.angle_alpha   90.00
_cell.angle_beta   90.00
_cell.angle_gamma   90.00
#
_symmetry.space_group_name_H-M   'P 1'
#
loop_
_entity.id
_entity.type
_entity.pdbx_description
1 polymer ?
#
loop_
_entity_poly.entity_id
_entity_poly.type
_entity_poly.pdbx_seq_one_letter_code
_entity_poly.pdbx_strand_id
1 'polypeptide(L)'
;MTEDASNKKFLISNFNSYKMVDSRPVMKQFHEIQRLYNQLLIHNMHVNETFAVGSIIDKLPPSWKEVKNGLKRKKEDLSIEQLGRRLQIEEGIKLREGDNGKKNDLPIFSINVMEEGQSSGTKKNKKRLGKFTKGSNFQKRPKDKKVGSNI
;
A
#
# COMPACT_ATOMS: atom_id res chain seq x y z
N MET A 1 -21.68 -42.13 -11.25
CA MET A 1 -21.34 -41.18 -10.16
C MET A 1 -19.88 -40.70 -10.20
N THR A 2 -19.10 -41.04 -11.23
CA THR A 2 -17.64 -40.79 -11.30
C THR A 2 -17.27 -39.36 -11.73
N GLU A 3 -18.19 -38.67 -12.40
CA GLU A 3 -17.93 -37.38 -13.04
C GLU A 3 -17.78 -36.23 -12.04
N ASP A 4 -18.62 -36.19 -11.00
CA ASP A 4 -18.58 -35.14 -9.97
C ASP A 4 -17.30 -35.21 -9.11
N ALA A 5 -16.83 -36.42 -8.80
CA ALA A 5 -15.57 -36.62 -8.08
C ALA A 5 -14.34 -36.26 -8.93
N SER A 6 -14.38 -36.54 -10.25
CA SER A 6 -13.30 -36.20 -11.18
C SER A 6 -13.19 -34.69 -11.37
N ASN A 7 -14.32 -33.98 -11.41
CA ASN A 7 -14.37 -32.52 -11.52
C ASN A 7 -13.78 -31.83 -10.27
N LYS A 8 -14.14 -32.28 -9.05
CA LYS A 8 -13.59 -31.73 -7.81
C LYS A 8 -12.07 -31.85 -7.71
N LYS A 9 -11.52 -33.01 -8.05
CA LYS A 9 -10.06 -33.24 -8.08
C LYS A 9 -9.36 -32.31 -9.08
N PHE A 10 -9.98 -32.08 -10.25
CA PHE A 10 -9.46 -31.16 -11.25
C PHE A 10 -9.41 -29.71 -10.74
N LEU A 11 -10.49 -29.22 -10.10
CA LEU A 11 -10.52 -27.87 -9.52
C LEU A 11 -9.46 -27.68 -8.43
N ILE A 12 -9.31 -28.65 -7.53
CA ILE A 12 -8.26 -28.64 -6.50
C ILE A 12 -6.88 -28.58 -7.16
N SER A 13 -6.65 -29.41 -8.18
CA SER A 13 -5.40 -29.42 -8.93
C SER A 13 -5.10 -28.06 -9.57
N ASN A 14 -6.09 -27.43 -10.20
CA ASN A 14 -5.95 -26.12 -10.81
C ASN A 14 -5.59 -25.04 -9.78
N PHE A 15 -6.31 -25.00 -8.65
CA PHE A 15 -6.00 -24.06 -7.57
C PHE A 15 -4.58 -24.29 -7.02
N ASN A 16 -4.18 -25.55 -6.77
CA ASN A 16 -2.89 -25.89 -6.18
C ASN A 16 -1.70 -25.66 -7.12
N SER A 17 -1.86 -25.96 -8.41
CA SER A 17 -0.83 -25.78 -9.44
C SER A 17 -0.65 -24.34 -9.88
N TYR A 18 -1.64 -23.46 -9.66
CA TYR A 18 -1.55 -22.06 -10.03
C TYR A 18 -0.34 -21.37 -9.40
N LYS A 19 0.42 -20.63 -10.21
CA LYS A 19 1.57 -19.80 -9.81
C LYS A 19 1.48 -18.46 -10.52
N MET A 20 1.66 -17.38 -9.80
CA MET A 20 1.74 -16.06 -10.42
C MET A 20 3.14 -15.85 -11.02
N VAL A 21 3.18 -15.11 -12.12
CA VAL A 21 4.42 -14.75 -12.82
C VAL A 21 4.59 -13.24 -12.85
N ASP A 22 5.84 -12.78 -12.87
CA ASP A 22 6.18 -11.34 -12.86
C ASP A 22 5.78 -10.62 -14.16
N SER A 23 5.63 -11.36 -15.27
CA SER A 23 5.33 -10.79 -16.59
C SER A 23 3.88 -10.31 -16.76
N ARG A 24 3.03 -10.47 -15.74
CA ARG A 24 1.60 -10.16 -15.77
C ARG A 24 1.22 -9.34 -14.55
N PRO A 25 0.22 -8.44 -14.64
CA PRO A 25 -0.33 -7.76 -13.48
C PRO A 25 -0.78 -8.76 -12.41
N VAL A 26 -0.38 -8.53 -11.16
CA VAL A 26 -0.74 -9.36 -10.02
C VAL A 26 -2.23 -9.29 -9.75
N MET A 27 -2.88 -8.13 -9.91
CA MET A 27 -4.34 -8.05 -9.69
C MET A 27 -5.13 -8.89 -10.69
N LYS A 28 -4.71 -8.94 -11.96
CA LYS A 28 -5.33 -9.83 -12.94
C LYS A 28 -5.19 -11.30 -12.52
N GLN A 29 -3.99 -11.69 -12.09
CA GLN A 29 -3.70 -13.04 -11.63
C GLN A 29 -4.39 -13.38 -10.29
N PHE A 30 -4.61 -12.40 -9.43
CA PHE A 30 -5.37 -12.52 -8.19
C PHE A 30 -6.84 -12.83 -8.46
N HIS A 31 -7.47 -12.13 -9.41
CA HIS A 31 -8.86 -12.41 -9.79
C HIS A 31 -9.01 -13.81 -10.43
N GLU A 32 -8.01 -14.28 -11.18
CA GLU A 32 -7.98 -15.64 -11.72
C GLU A 32 -7.98 -16.69 -10.61
N ILE A 33 -7.12 -16.57 -9.59
CA ILE A 33 -7.10 -17.52 -8.47
C ILE A 33 -8.31 -17.36 -7.54
N GLN A 34 -8.86 -16.15 -7.38
CA GLN A 34 -10.11 -15.93 -6.65
C GLN A 34 -11.27 -16.66 -7.33
N ARG A 35 -11.31 -16.68 -8.67
CA ARG A 35 -12.31 -17.44 -9.42
C ARG A 35 -12.17 -18.95 -9.18
N LEU A 36 -10.95 -19.48 -9.15
CA LEU A 36 -10.69 -20.88 -8.81
C LEU A 36 -11.18 -21.19 -7.39
N TYR A 37 -10.85 -20.35 -6.41
CA TYR A 37 -11.36 -20.49 -5.04
C TYR A 37 -12.89 -20.50 -4.98
N ASN A 38 -13.55 -19.56 -5.67
CA ASN A 38 -15.02 -19.51 -5.72
C ASN A 38 -15.62 -20.77 -6.38
N GLN A 39 -14.98 -21.33 -7.40
CA GLN A 39 -15.40 -22.62 -7.97
C GLN A 39 -15.31 -23.74 -6.93
N LEU A 40 -14.27 -23.76 -6.08
CA LEU A 40 -14.19 -24.76 -5.01
C LEU A 40 -15.41 -24.66 -4.06
N LEU A 41 -15.78 -23.44 -3.67
CA LEU A 41 -16.93 -23.19 -2.79
C LEU A 41 -18.26 -23.60 -3.43
N ILE A 42 -18.48 -23.27 -4.71
CA ILE A 42 -19.70 -23.64 -5.46
C ILE A 42 -19.86 -25.16 -5.55
N HIS A 43 -18.75 -25.90 -5.65
CA HIS A 43 -18.75 -27.37 -5.66
C HIS A 43 -18.83 -28.02 -4.26
N ASN A 44 -19.27 -27.26 -3.25
CA ASN A 44 -19.43 -27.69 -1.85
C ASN A 44 -18.12 -28.22 -1.23
N MET A 45 -16.97 -27.71 -1.66
CA MET A 45 -15.70 -28.01 -0.99
C MET A 45 -15.48 -27.00 0.13
N HIS A 46 -15.39 -27.51 1.36
CA HIS A 46 -15.11 -26.71 2.54
C HIS A 46 -13.63 -26.31 2.58
N VAL A 47 -13.32 -25.16 1.99
CA VAL A 47 -11.98 -24.58 2.02
C VAL A 47 -11.98 -23.46 3.04
N ASN A 48 -11.12 -23.56 4.05
CA ASN A 48 -10.95 -22.51 5.05
C ASN A 48 -10.38 -21.24 4.39
N GLU A 49 -10.94 -20.08 4.71
CA GLU A 49 -10.53 -18.81 4.09
C GLU A 49 -9.07 -18.45 4.44
N THR A 50 -8.65 -18.63 5.69
CA THR A 50 -7.26 -18.43 6.13
C THR A 50 -6.29 -19.31 5.34
N PHE A 51 -6.66 -20.57 5.07
CA PHE A 51 -5.88 -21.45 4.21
C PHE A 51 -5.79 -20.92 2.77
N ALA A 52 -6.91 -20.49 2.19
CA ALA A 52 -6.93 -19.95 0.83
C ALA A 52 -6.07 -18.68 0.71
N VAL A 53 -6.17 -17.77 1.68
CA VAL A 53 -5.37 -16.55 1.76
C VAL A 53 -3.88 -16.87 1.88
N GLY A 54 -3.50 -17.78 2.78
CA GLY A 54 -2.11 -18.23 2.91
C GLY A 54 -1.58 -18.82 1.61
N SER A 55 -2.37 -19.66 0.95
CA SER A 55 -2.03 -20.26 -0.35
C SER A 55 -1.85 -19.22 -1.45
N ILE A 56 -2.73 -18.22 -1.55
CA ILE A 56 -2.62 -17.12 -2.52
C ILE A 56 -1.37 -16.28 -2.27
N ILE A 57 -1.09 -15.92 -1.01
CA ILE A 57 0.13 -15.20 -0.61
C ILE A 57 1.37 -16.00 -1.02
N ASP A 58 1.34 -17.32 -0.88
CA ASP A 58 2.47 -18.17 -1.28
C ASP A 58 2.66 -18.29 -2.79
N LYS A 59 1.63 -17.99 -3.58
CA LYS A 59 1.64 -18.01 -5.04
C LYS A 59 2.02 -16.67 -5.67
N LEU A 60 2.19 -15.61 -4.88
CA LEU A 60 2.68 -14.32 -5.35
C LEU A 60 4.03 -14.47 -6.07
N PRO A 61 4.29 -13.67 -7.10
CA PRO A 61 5.48 -13.85 -7.93
C PRO A 61 6.74 -13.35 -7.18
N PRO A 62 7.94 -13.78 -7.60
CA PRO A 62 9.19 -13.46 -6.91
C PRO A 62 9.43 -11.97 -6.64
N SER A 63 9.05 -11.07 -7.55
CA SER A 63 9.22 -9.61 -7.36
C SER A 63 8.34 -9.02 -6.24
N TRP A 64 7.44 -9.81 -5.65
CA TRP A 64 6.54 -9.44 -4.56
C TRP A 64 6.99 -9.98 -3.18
N LYS A 65 8.23 -10.44 -3.06
CA LYS A 65 8.79 -11.02 -1.82
C LYS A 65 8.58 -10.14 -0.58
N GLU A 66 8.83 -8.84 -0.67
CA GLU A 66 8.68 -7.93 0.48
C GLU A 66 7.21 -7.77 0.90
N VAL A 67 6.30 -7.65 -0.08
CA VAL A 67 4.86 -7.61 0.17
C VAL A 67 4.40 -8.92 0.82
N LYS A 68 4.84 -10.06 0.28
CA LYS A 68 4.58 -11.39 0.83
C LYS A 68 5.01 -11.50 2.30
N ASN A 69 6.21 -11.04 2.63
CA ASN A 69 6.71 -11.03 4.01
C ASN A 69 5.88 -10.10 4.91
N GLY A 70 5.51 -8.93 4.40
CA GLY A 70 4.63 -7.99 5.09
C GLY A 70 3.25 -8.58 5.41
N LEU A 71 2.67 -9.34 4.48
CA LEU A 71 1.39 -10.01 4.67
C LEU A 71 1.49 -11.15 5.71
N LYS A 72 2.57 -11.95 5.68
CA LYS A 72 2.78 -13.08 6.62
C LYS A 72 3.06 -12.66 8.06
N ARG A 73 3.65 -11.49 8.28
CA ARG A 73 3.96 -11.01 9.65
C ARG A 73 2.74 -10.51 10.42
N LYS A 74 1.62 -10.27 9.75
CA LYS A 74 0.43 -9.73 10.41
C LYS A 74 -0.25 -10.83 11.22
N LYS A 75 -0.60 -10.47 12.45
CA LYS A 75 -1.26 -11.38 13.42
C LYS A 75 -2.76 -11.51 13.20
N GLU A 76 -3.35 -10.58 12.44
CA GLU A 76 -4.77 -10.61 12.09
C GLU A 76 -5.00 -11.54 10.90
N ASP A 77 -6.00 -12.41 11.03
CA ASP A 77 -6.50 -13.19 9.91
C ASP A 77 -7.03 -12.24 8.83
N LEU A 78 -6.49 -12.39 7.62
CA LEU A 78 -6.92 -11.61 6.46
C LEU A 78 -8.04 -12.34 5.74
N SER A 79 -9.07 -11.59 5.35
CA SER A 79 -10.04 -12.08 4.36
C SER A 79 -9.49 -11.97 2.94
N ILE A 80 -10.07 -12.72 2.00
CA ILE A 80 -9.72 -12.66 0.56
C ILE A 80 -9.90 -11.22 0.03
N GLU A 81 -10.96 -10.54 0.47
CA GLU A 81 -11.26 -9.17 0.07
C GLU A 81 -10.21 -8.17 0.61
N GLN A 82 -9.81 -8.32 1.87
CA GLN A 82 -8.75 -7.51 2.48
C GLN A 82 -7.40 -7.74 1.80
N LEU A 83 -7.10 -9.00 1.44
CA LEU A 83 -5.92 -9.33 0.65
C LEU A 83 -5.94 -8.62 -0.71
N GLY A 84 -7.07 -8.69 -1.43
CA GLY A 84 -7.24 -8.03 -2.73
C GLY A 84 -7.01 -6.52 -2.66
N ARG A 85 -7.60 -5.83 -1.67
CA ARG A 85 -7.36 -4.40 -1.46
C ARG A 85 -5.88 -4.07 -1.26
N ARG A 86 -5.16 -4.87 -0.48
CA ARG A 86 -3.73 -4.64 -0.22
C ARG A 86 -2.89 -4.87 -1.47
N LEU A 87 -3.15 -5.93 -2.22
CA LEU A 87 -2.46 -6.20 -3.48
C LEU A 87 -2.69 -5.07 -4.50
N GLN A 88 -3.90 -4.51 -4.57
CA GLN A 88 -4.20 -3.41 -5.47
C GLN A 88 -3.39 -2.14 -5.15
N ILE A 89 -3.22 -1.82 -3.87
CA ILE A 89 -2.42 -0.66 -3.44
C ILE A 89 -0.94 -0.88 -3.78
N GLU A 90 -0.39 -2.03 -3.42
CA GLU A 90 1.01 -2.39 -3.66
C GLU A 90 1.34 -2.44 -5.16
N GLU A 91 0.42 -2.92 -6.00
CA GLU A 91 0.59 -2.91 -7.46
C GLU A 91 0.67 -1.47 -7.99
N GLY A 92 -0.19 -0.58 -7.48
CA GLY A 92 -0.16 0.83 -7.83
C GLY A 92 1.13 1.54 -7.41
N ILE A 93 1.71 1.17 -6.26
CA ILE A 93 3.01 1.69 -5.80
C ILE A 93 4.12 1.23 -6.74
N LYS A 94 4.20 -0.07 -7.04
CA LYS A 94 5.21 -0.66 -7.92
C LYS A 94 5.18 -0.09 -9.34
N LEU A 95 3.99 0.17 -9.89
CA LEU A 95 3.83 0.80 -11.20
C LEU A 95 4.40 2.23 -11.21
N ARG A 96 4.23 2.98 -10.12
CA ARG A 96 4.81 4.32 -9.99
C ARG A 96 6.31 4.27 -9.81
N GLU A 97 6.83 3.35 -9.00
CA GLU A 97 8.28 3.20 -8.80
C GLU A 97 9.01 2.79 -10.09
N GLY A 98 8.39 1.95 -10.93
CA GLY A 98 8.94 1.56 -12.24
C GLY A 98 8.96 2.71 -13.27
N ASP A 99 8.07 3.69 -13.13
CA ASP A 99 7.93 4.83 -14.05
C ASP A 99 8.63 6.11 -13.54
N ASN A 100 9.00 6.13 -12.25
CA ASN A 100 9.49 7.33 -11.59
C ASN A 100 11.02 7.47 -11.61
N GLY A 101 11.51 7.89 -12.77
CA GLY A 101 12.47 8.99 -12.87
C GLY A 101 11.88 10.37 -12.51
N LYS A 102 10.62 10.46 -12.03
CA LYS A 102 9.97 11.73 -11.65
C LYS A 102 9.18 11.58 -10.34
N LYS A 103 9.80 12.06 -9.27
CA LYS A 103 9.17 12.33 -7.97
C LYS A 103 7.90 13.16 -8.16
N ASN A 104 6.76 12.68 -7.69
CA ASN A 104 5.63 13.52 -7.34
C ASN A 104 4.94 12.91 -6.13
N ASP A 105 5.01 13.66 -5.03
CA ASP A 105 4.47 13.38 -3.72
C ASP A 105 2.95 13.15 -3.76
N LEU A 106 2.47 12.01 -3.25
CA LEU A 106 1.08 11.86 -2.83
C LEU A 106 0.98 10.94 -1.60
N PRO A 107 -0.05 11.15 -0.76
CA PRO A 107 0.08 11.07 0.68
C PRO A 107 0.05 9.62 1.16
N ILE A 108 1.08 9.28 1.94
CA ILE A 108 1.00 8.20 2.92
C ILE A 108 -0.26 8.47 3.75
N PHE A 109 -1.17 7.51 3.83
CA PHE A 109 -2.28 7.55 4.79
C PHE A 109 -1.66 7.57 6.19
N SER A 110 -1.36 8.76 6.69
CA SER A 110 -0.96 9.00 8.06
C SER A 110 -2.18 8.71 8.94
N ILE A 111 -2.25 7.51 9.50
CA ILE A 111 -3.09 7.25 10.66
C ILE A 111 -2.55 8.14 11.78
N ASN A 112 -3.24 9.25 12.02
CA ASN A 112 -2.94 10.14 13.12
C ASN A 112 -3.56 9.52 14.37
N VAL A 113 -2.77 8.80 15.16
CA VAL A 113 -3.13 8.41 16.53
C VAL A 113 -2.84 9.62 17.40
N MET A 114 -3.87 10.32 17.85
CA MET A 114 -3.74 11.29 18.94
C MET A 114 -4.88 11.10 19.93
N GLU A 115 -4.45 10.68 21.12
CA GLU A 115 -5.23 10.43 22.32
C GLU A 115 -5.63 11.75 22.99
N GLU A 116 -6.92 11.77 23.38
CA GLU A 116 -7.63 12.56 24.40
C GLU A 116 -7.10 13.93 24.88
N GLY A 117 -8.00 14.93 24.82
CA GLY A 117 -7.85 16.21 25.52
C GLY A 117 -9.07 17.11 25.29
N GLN A 118 -9.94 17.20 26.30
CA GLN A 118 -11.16 18.03 26.32
C GLN A 118 -10.87 19.52 26.08
N SER A 119 -11.76 20.23 25.36
CA SER A 119 -12.47 21.44 25.83
C SER A 119 -13.08 22.28 24.69
N SER A 120 -14.16 22.94 25.08
CA SER A 120 -15.10 23.81 24.37
C SER A 120 -14.55 25.01 23.59
N GLY A 121 -15.27 25.45 22.54
CA GLY A 121 -15.44 26.88 22.27
C GLY A 121 -15.32 27.38 20.83
N THR A 122 -16.47 27.75 20.25
CA THR A 122 -16.75 28.95 19.43
C THR A 122 -16.05 29.22 18.08
N LYS A 123 -16.90 29.30 17.04
CA LYS A 123 -16.81 29.98 15.73
C LYS A 123 -15.66 31.00 15.51
N LYS A 124 -15.06 30.97 14.31
CA LYS A 124 -15.07 32.10 13.35
C LYS A 124 -14.44 31.76 11.98
N ASN A 125 -15.23 31.93 10.93
CA ASN A 125 -14.79 32.14 9.55
C ASN A 125 -13.91 33.40 9.45
N LYS A 126 -12.80 33.34 8.71
CA LYS A 126 -12.32 34.52 7.96
C LYS A 126 -11.52 34.12 6.72
N LYS A 127 -12.07 34.52 5.57
CA LYS A 127 -11.49 34.49 4.23
C LYS A 127 -10.42 35.60 4.05
N ARG A 128 -9.64 35.41 2.96
CA ARG A 128 -8.95 36.39 2.08
C ARG A 128 -7.49 36.73 2.46
N LEU A 129 -6.52 36.41 1.60
CA LEU A 129 -6.16 36.97 0.26
C LEU A 129 -5.12 38.09 0.44
N GLY A 130 -4.00 38.00 -0.27
CA GLY A 130 -3.13 39.16 -0.49
C GLY A 130 -1.67 38.79 -0.76
N LYS A 131 -1.33 38.68 -2.03
CA LYS A 131 0.04 38.55 -2.56
C LYS A 131 0.54 39.96 -2.86
N PHE A 132 1.71 40.36 -2.35
CA PHE A 132 2.47 41.50 -2.89
C PHE A 132 3.98 41.25 -2.80
N THR A 133 4.67 41.82 -3.78
CA THR A 133 6.02 41.52 -4.27
C THR A 133 7.01 42.67 -4.02
N LYS A 134 8.29 42.31 -3.80
CA LYS A 134 9.57 42.95 -4.17
C LYS A 134 9.88 44.45 -3.88
N GLY A 135 11.10 44.66 -3.38
CA GLY A 135 11.97 45.85 -3.58
C GLY A 135 13.13 45.85 -2.55
N SER A 136 14.35 45.37 -2.84
CA SER A 136 15.51 46.01 -3.50
C SER A 136 16.36 46.96 -2.63
N ASN A 137 17.47 46.42 -2.09
CA ASN A 137 18.89 46.84 -2.20
C ASN A 137 19.36 48.27 -1.80
N PHE A 138 20.32 48.37 -0.85
CA PHE A 138 21.67 49.02 -0.94
C PHE A 138 22.29 49.20 0.48
N GLN A 139 23.47 48.59 0.77
CA GLN A 139 24.80 49.23 1.01
C GLN A 139 24.89 50.17 2.23
N LYS A 140 25.87 50.13 3.16
CA LYS A 140 27.35 49.98 3.07
C LYS A 140 27.91 49.76 4.50
N ARG A 141 29.05 49.08 4.63
CA ARG A 141 29.93 49.16 5.83
C ARG A 141 30.85 50.39 5.73
N PRO A 142 31.42 50.85 6.86
CA PRO A 142 32.88 50.94 6.92
C PRO A 142 33.46 50.34 8.22
N LYS A 143 34.76 50.01 8.16
CA LYS A 143 35.63 49.61 9.27
C LYS A 143 36.32 50.85 9.82
N ASP A 144 36.64 50.88 11.12
CA ASP A 144 37.91 51.42 11.58
C ASP A 144 38.36 50.86 12.94
N LYS A 145 39.69 50.83 13.11
CA LYS A 145 40.50 50.13 14.12
C LYS A 145 40.87 51.03 15.32
N LYS A 146 41.53 50.38 16.31
CA LYS A 146 42.48 50.87 17.35
C LYS A 146 41.85 51.16 18.72
N VAL A 147 42.51 50.91 19.87
CA VAL A 147 43.73 50.18 20.28
C VAL A 147 43.71 50.14 21.81
N GLY A 148 44.29 49.09 22.40
CA GLY A 148 44.93 49.10 23.73
C GLY A 148 43.99 49.05 24.94
N SER A 149 44.41 48.57 26.11
CA SER A 149 45.63 47.89 26.56
C SER A 149 45.38 47.56 28.03
N ASN A 150 45.94 46.44 28.51
CA ASN A 150 46.42 46.23 29.90
C ASN A 150 45.33 46.24 31.00
N ILE A 151 45.25 45.31 31.95
CA ILE A 151 46.17 44.35 32.59
C ILE A 151 45.33 43.13 32.98
#